data_AF-A0A959F5E0-F1
#
_entry.id   AF-A0A959F5E0-F1
#
_cell.length_a   1.000
_cell.length_b   1.000
_cell.length_c   1.000
_cell.angle_alpha   90.00
_cell.angle_beta   90.00
_cell.angle_gamma   90.00
#
_symmetry.space_group_name_H-M   'P 1'
#
loop_
_entity.id
_entity.type
_entity.pdbx_description
1 polymer ?
#
loop_
_entity_poly.entity_id
_entity_poly.type
_entity_poly.pdbx_seq_one_letter_code
_entity_poly.pdbx_strand_id
1 'polypeptide(L)'
;MKTIMRRLCFGLVALLILLVTGCTFKSEYREMVEENLASGIRQDSIFLGIYFGMDSKEFYRYCWEMNKKQLFLNGPSNNSVQYDISDKLKHPGKMNFYPSFYEDKIYEMPVEFAYDAFSWQDTYGVDSLLTDVLGMYEDWYGPFKEFTHPEKGSVFVNINGNRQIRLFKNNLNNSVNAVFTDLTVDKPKENKEKES
;
A
#
# COMPACT_ATOMS: atom_id res chain seq x y z
N MET A 1 22.91 -47.45 -37.30
CA MET A 1 22.92 -45.97 -37.45
C MET A 1 21.55 -45.32 -37.18
N LYS A 2 20.45 -45.80 -37.78
CA LYS A 2 19.08 -45.25 -37.56
C LYS A 2 18.59 -45.27 -36.10
N THR A 3 18.94 -46.29 -35.32
CA THR A 3 18.56 -46.44 -33.90
C THR A 3 19.32 -45.51 -32.94
N ILE A 4 20.57 -45.16 -33.27
CA ILE A 4 21.40 -44.24 -32.48
C ILE A 4 20.92 -42.80 -32.70
N MET A 5 20.66 -42.42 -33.95
CA MET A 5 20.08 -41.11 -34.31
C MET A 5 18.72 -40.88 -33.61
N ARG A 6 17.87 -41.92 -33.56
CA ARG A 6 16.56 -41.87 -32.92
C ARG A 6 16.65 -41.72 -31.39
N ARG A 7 17.65 -42.32 -30.74
CA ARG A 7 17.91 -42.13 -29.29
C ARG A 7 18.51 -40.76 -28.98
N LEU A 8 19.35 -40.22 -29.89
CA LEU A 8 19.91 -38.87 -29.78
C LEU A 8 18.82 -37.79 -29.89
N CYS A 9 17.89 -37.94 -30.85
CA CYS A 9 16.75 -37.03 -31.00
C CYS A 9 15.79 -37.07 -29.81
N PHE A 10 15.51 -38.24 -29.23
CA PHE A 10 14.68 -38.35 -28.03
C PHE A 10 15.32 -37.71 -26.78
N GLY A 11 16.65 -37.84 -26.62
CA GLY A 11 17.38 -37.17 -25.53
C GLY A 11 17.40 -35.65 -25.65
N LEU A 12 17.55 -35.12 -26.86
CA LEU A 12 17.51 -33.67 -27.15
C LEU A 12 16.12 -33.06 -26.91
N VAL A 13 15.04 -33.78 -27.27
CA VAL A 13 13.67 -33.33 -27.00
C VAL A 13 13.35 -33.34 -25.51
N ALA A 14 13.81 -34.34 -24.75
CA ALA A 14 13.62 -34.40 -23.30
C ALA A 14 14.39 -33.28 -22.54
N LEU A 15 15.58 -32.91 -23.01
CA LEU A 15 16.37 -31.79 -22.45
C LEU A 15 15.73 -30.43 -22.76
N LEU A 16 15.10 -30.28 -23.93
CA LEU A 16 14.33 -29.08 -24.30
C LEU A 16 13.06 -28.92 -23.46
N ILE A 17 12.37 -30.01 -23.10
CA ILE A 17 11.15 -29.99 -22.26
C ILE A 17 11.48 -29.57 -20.80
N LEU A 18 12.64 -29.98 -20.26
CA LEU A 18 13.11 -29.59 -18.92
C LEU A 18 13.51 -28.12 -18.80
N LEU A 19 13.85 -27.46 -19.91
CA LEU A 19 14.18 -26.02 -19.92
C LEU A 19 12.93 -25.12 -19.92
N VAL A 20 11.74 -25.65 -20.27
CA VAL A 20 10.50 -24.85 -20.32
C VAL A 20 9.76 -24.82 -18.98
N THR A 21 10.06 -25.72 -18.04
CA THR A 21 9.43 -25.77 -16.72
C THR A 21 10.08 -24.86 -15.67
N GLY A 22 11.18 -24.19 -16.02
CA GLY A 22 11.99 -23.39 -15.08
C GLY A 22 11.47 -21.98 -14.76
N CYS A 23 10.29 -21.58 -15.26
CA CYS A 23 9.81 -20.22 -15.11
C CYS A 23 8.32 -20.21 -14.76
N THR A 24 7.95 -20.20 -13.47
CA THR A 24 6.62 -19.74 -13.00
C THR A 24 6.50 -19.65 -11.46
N PHE A 25 7.57 -19.47 -10.67
CA PHE A 25 7.36 -19.09 -9.27
C PHE A 25 7.03 -17.60 -9.20
N LYS A 26 5.76 -17.25 -9.41
CA LYS A 26 5.25 -15.92 -9.06
C LYS A 26 5.17 -15.87 -7.54
N SER A 27 5.61 -14.75 -6.94
CA SER A 27 5.41 -14.54 -5.52
C SER A 27 3.92 -14.45 -5.23
N GLU A 28 3.51 -14.90 -4.05
CA GLU A 28 2.13 -14.83 -3.58
C GLU A 28 1.55 -13.39 -3.67
N TYR A 29 2.37 -12.39 -3.35
CA TYR A 29 2.01 -10.98 -3.53
C TYR A 29 1.70 -10.63 -4.99
N ARG A 30 2.54 -11.09 -5.93
CA ARG A 30 2.36 -10.82 -7.36
C ARG A 30 1.10 -11.48 -7.90
N GLU A 31 0.81 -12.71 -7.46
CA GLU A 31 -0.43 -13.40 -7.79
C GLU A 31 -1.65 -12.60 -7.30
N MET A 32 -1.63 -12.15 -6.04
CA MET A 32 -2.70 -11.32 -5.47
C MET A 32 -2.93 -10.01 -6.24
N VAL A 33 -1.86 -9.35 -6.70
CA VAL A 33 -1.94 -8.14 -7.54
C VAL A 33 -2.56 -8.46 -8.90
N GLU A 34 -2.06 -9.48 -9.59
CA GLU A 34 -2.50 -9.85 -10.93
C GLU A 34 -3.98 -10.30 -10.94
N GLU A 35 -4.41 -11.08 -9.95
CA GLU A 35 -5.80 -11.49 -9.79
C GLU A 35 -6.74 -10.30 -9.56
N ASN A 36 -6.36 -9.39 -8.67
CA ASN A 36 -7.18 -8.21 -8.37
C ASN A 36 -7.29 -7.25 -9.56
N LEU A 37 -6.19 -7.03 -10.29
CA LEU A 37 -6.22 -6.23 -11.52
C LEU A 37 -7.04 -6.91 -12.62
N ALA A 38 -6.94 -8.23 -12.77
CA ALA A 38 -7.69 -9.00 -13.75
C ALA A 38 -9.21 -9.00 -13.49
N SER A 39 -9.64 -8.74 -12.25
CA SER A 39 -11.07 -8.58 -11.92
C SER A 39 -11.74 -7.42 -12.67
N GLY A 40 -10.97 -6.42 -13.12
CA GLY A 40 -11.47 -5.20 -13.73
C GLY A 40 -12.26 -4.28 -12.78
N ILE A 41 -12.33 -4.61 -11.49
CA ILE A 41 -13.02 -3.81 -10.48
C ILE A 41 -12.24 -2.52 -10.23
N ARG A 42 -12.96 -1.40 -10.28
CA ARG A 42 -12.43 -0.08 -9.97
C ARG A 42 -12.92 0.37 -8.59
N GLN A 43 -11.98 0.62 -7.68
CA GLN A 43 -12.21 1.06 -6.32
C GLN A 43 -11.38 2.31 -6.01
N ASP A 44 -11.94 3.48 -6.30
CA ASP A 44 -11.19 4.74 -6.21
C ASP A 44 -11.28 5.43 -4.86
N SER A 45 -12.26 5.09 -4.03
CA SER A 45 -12.40 5.72 -2.70
C SER A 45 -11.19 5.42 -1.81
N ILE A 46 -10.65 6.44 -1.15
CA ILE A 46 -9.56 6.31 -0.18
C ILE A 46 -10.17 6.48 1.23
N PHE A 47 -10.28 7.70 1.74
CA PHE A 47 -10.92 8.03 3.02
C PHE A 47 -11.39 9.49 3.01
N LEU A 48 -12.27 9.87 3.95
CA LEU A 48 -12.70 11.27 4.18
C LEU A 48 -13.12 11.99 2.88
N GLY A 49 -13.77 11.29 1.94
CA GLY A 49 -14.20 11.85 0.65
C GLY A 49 -13.11 12.01 -0.42
N ILE A 50 -11.86 11.63 -0.13
CA ILE A 50 -10.75 11.66 -1.07
C ILE A 50 -10.73 10.36 -1.87
N TYR A 51 -10.36 10.45 -3.15
CA TYR A 51 -10.38 9.33 -4.09
C TYR A 51 -9.23 9.42 -5.12
N PHE A 52 -8.81 8.28 -5.68
CA PHE A 52 -7.86 8.25 -6.80
C PHE A 52 -8.44 8.92 -8.03
N GLY A 53 -7.63 9.66 -8.77
CA GLY A 53 -8.08 10.42 -9.94
C GLY A 53 -8.55 11.84 -9.63
N MET A 54 -8.75 12.20 -8.35
CA MET A 54 -9.00 13.58 -7.92
C MET A 54 -7.84 14.46 -8.39
N ASP A 55 -8.14 15.59 -9.04
CA ASP A 55 -7.10 16.50 -9.49
C ASP A 55 -6.54 17.35 -8.34
N SER A 56 -5.34 17.92 -8.53
CA SER A 56 -4.69 18.67 -7.46
C SER A 56 -5.50 19.89 -7.01
N LYS A 57 -6.14 20.60 -7.94
CA LYS A 57 -6.97 21.78 -7.63
C LYS A 57 -8.21 21.40 -6.82
N GLU A 58 -8.86 20.29 -7.17
CA GLU A 58 -9.98 19.73 -6.42
C GLU A 58 -9.55 19.34 -5.01
N PHE A 59 -8.43 18.63 -4.87
CA PHE A 59 -7.87 18.25 -3.57
C PHE A 59 -7.61 19.47 -2.68
N TYR A 60 -6.89 20.47 -3.19
CA TYR A 60 -6.58 21.68 -2.40
C TYR A 60 -7.84 22.44 -1.98
N ARG A 61 -8.81 22.58 -2.90
CA ARG A 61 -10.09 23.22 -2.59
C ARG A 61 -10.86 22.43 -1.53
N TYR A 62 -10.90 21.11 -1.65
CA TYR A 62 -11.57 20.24 -0.68
C TYR A 62 -10.95 20.39 0.71
N CYS A 63 -9.62 20.32 0.80
CA CYS A 63 -8.91 20.49 2.07
C CYS A 63 -9.12 21.89 2.67
N TRP A 64 -9.14 22.93 1.85
CA TRP A 64 -9.44 24.30 2.31
C TRP A 64 -10.85 24.42 2.90
N GLU A 65 -11.86 23.83 2.26
CA GLU A 65 -13.23 23.84 2.78
C GLU A 65 -13.37 23.02 4.06
N MET A 66 -12.67 21.88 4.18
CA MET A 66 -12.65 21.09 5.41
C MET A 66 -11.91 21.81 6.54
N ASN A 67 -10.85 22.56 6.22
CA ASN A 67 -10.13 23.38 7.20
C ASN A 67 -10.99 24.53 7.74
N LYS A 68 -11.79 25.20 6.88
CA LYS A 68 -12.77 26.20 7.32
C LYS A 68 -13.81 25.64 8.29
N LYS A 69 -14.11 24.34 8.18
CA LYS A 69 -15.01 23.61 9.08
C LYS A 69 -14.29 23.05 10.32
N GLN A 70 -12.99 23.34 10.48
CA GLN A 70 -12.14 22.80 11.55
C GLN A 70 -12.04 21.28 11.57
N LEU A 71 -12.35 20.61 10.46
CA LEU A 71 -12.20 19.16 10.32
C LEU A 71 -10.76 18.79 9.96
N PHE A 72 -10.13 19.59 9.11
CA PHE A 72 -8.72 19.43 8.75
C PHE A 72 -7.88 20.54 9.36
N LEU A 73 -6.70 20.20 9.85
CA LEU A 73 -5.68 21.12 10.33
C LEU A 73 -4.45 21.05 9.44
N ASN A 74 -3.56 22.01 9.55
CA ASN A 74 -2.24 21.89 8.94
C ASN A 74 -1.39 20.94 9.80
N GLY A 75 -0.80 19.94 9.16
CA GLY A 75 0.15 19.04 9.82
C GLY A 75 1.52 19.68 10.06
N PRO A 76 2.49 18.90 10.58
CA PRO A 76 3.84 19.38 10.87
C PRO A 76 4.47 20.09 9.67
N SER A 77 5.12 21.23 9.94
CA SER A 77 5.78 22.08 8.93
C SER A 77 4.87 22.57 7.78
N ASN A 78 3.54 22.52 7.94
CA ASN A 78 2.54 22.89 6.92
C ASN A 78 2.66 22.11 5.60
N ASN A 79 3.27 20.92 5.62
CA ASN A 79 3.50 20.11 4.42
C ASN A 79 2.52 18.93 4.28
N SER A 80 1.53 18.84 5.17
CA SER A 80 0.53 17.79 5.17
C SER A 80 -0.80 18.30 5.72
N VAL A 81 -1.86 17.55 5.42
CA VAL A 81 -3.18 17.71 6.05
C VAL A 81 -3.22 16.82 7.28
N GLN A 82 -3.64 17.37 8.41
CA GLN A 82 -3.82 16.64 9.67
C GLN A 82 -5.31 16.45 9.96
N TYR A 83 -5.66 15.25 10.41
CA TYR A 83 -6.98 14.90 10.91
C TYR A 83 -6.84 14.25 12.29
N ASP A 84 -7.70 14.66 13.22
CA ASP A 84 -7.82 14.03 14.55
C ASP A 84 -8.57 12.70 14.38
N ILE A 85 -7.86 11.61 14.67
CA ILE A 85 -8.38 10.23 14.52
C ILE A 85 -8.60 9.56 15.88
N SER A 86 -8.61 10.36 16.96
CA SER A 86 -8.72 9.88 18.34
C SER A 86 -9.97 9.05 18.60
N ASP A 87 -11.06 9.32 17.90
CA ASP A 87 -12.32 8.58 18.05
C ASP A 87 -12.30 7.19 17.39
N LYS A 88 -11.24 6.86 16.64
CA LYS A 88 -11.08 5.57 15.95
C LYS A 88 -9.92 4.71 16.46
N LEU A 89 -9.04 5.28 17.28
CA LEU A 89 -7.92 4.57 17.90
C LEU A 89 -8.21 4.31 19.39
N LYS A 90 -7.48 3.39 20.04
CA LYS A 90 -7.67 3.16 21.49
C LYS A 90 -7.09 4.29 22.35
N HIS A 91 -6.19 5.09 21.78
CA HIS A 91 -5.60 6.27 22.42
C HIS A 91 -5.69 7.47 21.49
N PRO A 92 -5.75 8.71 22.03
CA PRO A 92 -5.75 9.91 21.22
C PRO A 92 -4.59 9.94 20.23
N GLY A 93 -4.89 10.33 18.99
CA GLY A 93 -3.94 10.23 17.90
C GLY A 93 -4.37 11.04 16.68
N LYS A 94 -3.41 11.15 15.76
CA LYS A 94 -3.53 11.96 14.55
C LYS A 94 -3.14 11.13 13.34
N MET A 95 -3.73 11.49 12.21
CA MET A 95 -3.27 11.06 10.90
C MET A 95 -2.85 12.27 10.07
N ASN A 96 -1.66 12.21 9.49
CA ASN A 96 -1.15 13.21 8.55
C ASN A 96 -1.09 12.59 7.15
N PHE A 97 -1.58 13.28 6.13
CA PHE A 97 -1.58 12.76 4.76
C PHE A 97 -1.31 13.85 3.73
N TYR A 98 -0.71 13.45 2.61
CA TYR A 98 -0.52 14.30 1.44
C TYR A 98 -0.33 13.45 0.18
N PRO A 99 -1.09 13.69 -0.90
CA PRO A 99 -1.05 12.82 -2.08
C PRO A 99 0.19 13.02 -2.95
N SER A 100 0.53 11.95 -3.66
CA SER A 100 1.38 12.00 -4.85
C SER A 100 0.50 12.11 -6.10
N PHE A 101 0.89 13.01 -7.00
CA PHE A 101 0.18 13.25 -8.26
C PHE A 101 0.94 12.67 -9.45
N TYR A 102 0.21 12.13 -10.41
CA TYR A 102 0.70 11.71 -11.72
C TYR A 102 -0.31 12.21 -12.75
N GLU A 103 0.17 12.95 -13.75
CA GLU A 103 -0.70 13.65 -14.71
C GLU A 103 -1.80 14.48 -14.02
N ASP A 104 -1.39 15.22 -12.97
CA ASP A 104 -2.27 16.07 -12.13
C ASP A 104 -3.34 15.31 -11.33
N LYS A 105 -3.27 13.98 -11.25
CA LYS A 105 -4.25 13.15 -10.54
C LYS A 105 -3.63 12.40 -9.37
N ILE A 106 -4.36 12.31 -8.25
CA ILE A 106 -3.96 11.48 -7.13
C ILE A 106 -3.91 10.02 -7.59
N TYR A 107 -2.74 9.41 -7.48
CA TYR A 107 -2.59 7.96 -7.69
C TYR A 107 -2.08 7.26 -6.41
N GLU A 108 -1.54 8.02 -5.46
CA GLU A 108 -1.03 7.46 -4.21
C GLU A 108 -1.24 8.45 -3.06
N MET A 109 -1.59 7.93 -1.90
CA MET A 109 -1.84 8.69 -0.69
C MET A 109 -1.10 8.05 0.48
N PRO A 110 0.13 8.51 0.76
CA PRO A 110 0.81 8.23 2.01
C PRO A 110 0.07 8.89 3.19
N VAL A 111 -0.05 8.14 4.28
CA VAL A 111 -0.65 8.55 5.53
C VAL A 111 0.25 8.09 6.67
N GLU A 112 0.55 8.98 7.60
CA GLU A 112 1.27 8.67 8.84
C GLU A 112 0.33 8.80 10.03
N PHE A 113 0.19 7.72 10.80
CA PHE A 113 -0.54 7.68 12.07
C PHE A 113 0.44 7.79 13.23
N ALA A 114 0.08 8.55 14.25
CA ALA A 114 0.81 8.61 15.51
C ALA A 114 -0.15 8.84 16.68
N TYR A 115 0.18 8.30 17.86
CA TYR A 115 -0.47 8.74 19.09
C TYR A 115 0.01 10.14 19.47
N ASP A 116 -0.87 10.90 20.13
CA ASP A 116 -0.55 12.24 20.62
C ASP A 116 0.46 12.20 21.77
N ALA A 117 0.34 11.19 22.64
CA ALA A 117 1.25 10.99 23.75
C ALA A 117 2.45 10.15 23.30
N PHE A 118 3.65 10.67 23.52
CA PHE A 118 4.85 9.84 23.56
C PHE A 118 5.05 9.38 25.01
N SER A 119 5.06 8.08 25.22
CA SER A 119 5.39 7.48 26.51
C SER A 119 6.37 6.34 26.29
N TRP A 120 7.28 6.16 27.25
CA TRP A 120 8.18 5.00 27.32
C TRP A 120 7.46 3.69 27.65
N GLN A 121 6.14 3.74 27.87
CA GLN A 121 5.29 2.58 28.10
C GLN A 121 4.89 1.94 26.78
N ASP A 122 5.04 0.62 26.67
CA ASP A 122 4.77 -0.18 25.46
C ASP A 122 3.38 0.08 24.85
N THR A 123 2.41 0.50 25.67
CA THR A 123 1.05 0.84 25.27
C THR A 123 0.97 1.95 24.22
N TYR A 124 1.93 2.89 24.20
CA TYR A 124 2.02 3.98 23.20
C TYR A 124 3.11 3.73 22.14
N GLY A 125 3.67 2.53 22.14
CA GLY A 125 4.67 2.11 21.17
C GLY A 125 4.07 1.82 19.79
N VAL A 126 4.93 1.86 18.78
CA VAL A 126 4.59 1.59 17.38
C VAL A 126 3.92 0.23 17.15
N ASP A 127 4.21 -0.79 17.97
CA ASP A 127 3.56 -2.10 17.86
C ASP A 127 2.08 -2.05 18.31
N SER A 128 1.80 -1.33 19.39
CA SER A 128 0.42 -1.09 19.85
C SER A 128 -0.33 -0.25 18.82
N LEU A 129 0.31 0.81 18.30
CA LEU A 129 -0.26 1.64 17.24
C LEU A 129 -0.56 0.85 15.96
N LEU A 130 0.35 -0.04 15.54
CA LEU A 130 0.13 -0.89 14.36
C LEU A 130 -1.07 -1.81 14.58
N THR A 131 -1.19 -2.40 15.76
CA THR A 131 -2.32 -3.28 16.10
C THR A 131 -3.66 -2.53 15.98
N ASP A 132 -3.71 -1.29 16.48
CA ASP A 132 -4.91 -0.46 16.44
C ASP A 132 -5.25 0.01 15.03
N VAL A 133 -4.25 0.51 14.29
CA VAL A 133 -4.42 0.96 12.91
C VAL A 133 -4.83 -0.21 12.01
N LEU A 134 -4.21 -1.38 12.17
CA LEU A 134 -4.55 -2.57 11.39
C LEU A 134 -6.00 -2.99 11.65
N GLY A 135 -6.44 -3.10 12.91
CA GLY A 135 -7.82 -3.44 13.24
C GLY A 135 -8.83 -2.44 12.68
N MET A 136 -8.56 -1.14 12.83
CA MET A 136 -9.38 -0.07 12.24
C MET A 136 -9.46 -0.18 10.71
N TYR A 137 -8.36 -0.49 10.05
CA TYR A 137 -8.32 -0.66 8.59
C TYR A 137 -9.02 -1.94 8.12
N GLU A 138 -8.94 -3.03 8.88
CA GLU A 138 -9.66 -4.26 8.59
C GLU A 138 -11.17 -4.06 8.67
N ASP A 139 -11.65 -3.27 9.65
CA ASP A 139 -13.06 -2.89 9.75
C ASP A 139 -13.54 -2.05 8.55
N TRP A 140 -12.68 -1.20 8.00
CA TRP A 140 -13.06 -0.29 6.90
C TRP A 140 -12.89 -0.87 5.50
N TYR A 141 -11.85 -1.69 5.30
CA TYR A 141 -11.42 -2.13 3.96
C TYR A 141 -11.40 -3.65 3.80
N GLY A 142 -11.64 -4.40 4.87
CA GLY A 142 -11.54 -5.85 4.88
C GLY A 142 -10.13 -6.35 5.23
N PRO A 143 -9.93 -7.67 5.21
CA PRO A 143 -8.75 -8.32 5.79
C PRO A 143 -7.45 -7.93 5.08
N PHE A 144 -6.35 -7.91 5.85
CA PHE A 144 -5.01 -7.69 5.33
C PHE A 144 -4.18 -8.96 5.39
N LYS A 145 -3.25 -9.10 4.46
CA LYS A 145 -2.29 -10.20 4.39
C LYS A 145 -0.89 -9.71 4.71
N GLU A 146 -0.19 -10.41 5.59
CA GLU A 146 1.19 -10.05 5.97
C GLU A 146 2.21 -10.59 4.97
N PHE A 147 3.18 -9.74 4.61
CA PHE A 147 4.35 -10.08 3.81
C PHE A 147 5.61 -9.56 4.49
N THR A 148 6.75 -10.23 4.27
CA THR A 148 8.05 -9.78 4.75
C THR A 148 8.74 -8.94 3.69
N HIS A 149 9.06 -7.68 4.00
CA HIS A 149 9.83 -6.78 3.16
C HIS A 149 11.26 -6.61 3.70
N PRO A 150 12.31 -6.62 2.85
CA PRO A 150 13.70 -6.55 3.29
C PRO A 150 14.01 -5.35 4.19
N GLU A 151 13.50 -4.17 3.84
CA GLU A 151 13.76 -2.92 4.56
C GLU A 151 12.73 -2.58 5.66
N LYS A 152 11.46 -2.93 5.46
CA LYS A 152 10.34 -2.48 6.31
C LYS A 152 9.92 -3.53 7.35
N GLY A 153 10.46 -4.75 7.26
CA GLY A 153 9.99 -5.88 8.03
C GLY A 153 8.58 -6.30 7.58
N SER A 154 7.70 -6.59 8.54
CA SER A 154 6.30 -6.94 8.25
C SER A 154 5.55 -5.79 7.57
N VAL A 155 4.94 -6.08 6.43
CA VAL A 155 4.05 -5.20 5.69
C VAL A 155 2.70 -5.90 5.54
N PHE A 156 1.64 -5.27 5.98
CA PHE A 156 0.27 -5.77 5.84
C PHE A 156 -0.34 -5.17 4.59
N VAL A 157 -0.91 -6.00 3.72
CA VAL A 157 -1.39 -5.59 2.41
C VAL A 157 -2.83 -6.01 2.21
N ASN A 158 -3.67 -5.05 1.81
CA ASN A 158 -5.01 -5.29 1.27
C ASN A 158 -5.02 -4.83 -0.19
N ILE A 159 -5.60 -5.64 -1.08
CA ILE A 159 -5.85 -5.25 -2.46
C ILE A 159 -7.31 -5.54 -2.77
N ASN A 160 -7.99 -4.55 -3.33
CA ASN A 160 -9.36 -4.67 -3.84
C ASN A 160 -9.45 -3.94 -5.19
N GLY A 161 -9.57 -4.71 -6.27
CA GLY A 161 -9.53 -4.16 -7.62
C GLY A 161 -8.20 -3.45 -7.89
N ASN A 162 -8.25 -2.19 -8.30
CA ASN A 162 -7.05 -1.37 -8.53
C ASN A 162 -6.43 -0.79 -7.25
N ARG A 163 -7.12 -0.81 -6.10
CA ARG A 163 -6.64 -0.16 -4.88
C ARG A 163 -5.79 -1.11 -4.06
N GLN A 164 -4.54 -0.74 -3.85
CA GLN A 164 -3.68 -1.33 -2.84
C GLN A 164 -3.64 -0.45 -1.59
N ILE A 165 -3.59 -1.08 -0.42
CA ILE A 165 -3.28 -0.44 0.86
C ILE A 165 -2.15 -1.23 1.51
N ARG A 166 -1.06 -0.56 1.87
CA ARG A 166 0.06 -1.15 2.63
C ARG A 166 0.19 -0.49 3.99
N LEU A 167 0.24 -1.27 5.05
CA LEU A 167 0.52 -0.81 6.42
C LEU A 167 1.88 -1.33 6.88
N PHE A 168 2.72 -0.45 7.44
CA PHE A 168 4.01 -0.83 7.99
C PHE A 168 4.50 0.16 9.04
N LYS A 169 5.37 -0.31 9.93
CA LYS A 169 5.92 0.50 11.01
C LYS A 169 6.97 1.48 10.51
N ASN A 170 7.02 2.64 11.14
CA ASN A 170 8.15 3.56 11.12
C ASN A 170 8.68 3.71 12.54
N ASN A 171 9.63 2.85 12.89
CA ASN A 171 10.18 2.80 14.24
C ASN A 171 10.92 4.11 14.62
N LEU A 172 11.47 4.84 13.63
CA LEU A 172 12.21 6.08 13.90
C LEU A 172 11.28 7.20 14.38
N ASN A 173 10.08 7.28 13.82
CA ASN A 173 9.08 8.29 14.15
C ASN A 173 8.06 7.82 15.20
N ASN A 174 8.17 6.58 15.70
CA ASN A 174 7.14 5.92 16.49
C ASN A 174 5.74 6.04 15.84
N SER A 175 5.68 5.80 14.53
CA SER A 175 4.49 6.00 13.71
C SER A 175 4.19 4.77 12.85
N VAL A 176 2.97 4.70 12.32
CA VAL A 176 2.55 3.67 11.37
C VAL A 176 2.20 4.36 10.06
N ASN A 177 2.78 3.88 8.96
CA ASN A 177 2.47 4.37 7.64
C ASN A 177 1.39 3.50 7.00
N ALA A 178 0.38 4.14 6.41
CA ALA A 178 -0.49 3.55 5.42
C ALA A 178 -0.22 4.18 4.05
N VAL A 179 -0.07 3.37 3.00
CA VAL A 179 0.10 3.86 1.64
C VAL A 179 -0.98 3.27 0.77
N PHE A 180 -1.89 4.14 0.32
CA PHE A 180 -2.88 3.80 -0.70
C PHE A 180 -2.24 4.01 -2.07
N THR A 181 -2.37 3.05 -2.99
CA THR A 181 -1.85 3.16 -4.36
C THR A 181 -2.85 2.64 -5.38
N ASP A 182 -3.05 3.39 -6.46
CA ASP A 182 -3.73 2.94 -7.66
C ASP A 182 -2.77 2.12 -8.53
N LEU A 183 -2.96 0.80 -8.53
CA LEU A 183 -2.11 -0.16 -9.22
C LEU A 183 -2.18 -0.08 -10.75
N THR A 184 -3.14 0.67 -11.31
CA THR A 184 -3.27 0.81 -12.76
C THR A 184 -2.41 1.95 -13.34
N VAL A 185 -1.84 2.80 -12.51
CA VAL A 185 -1.01 3.92 -12.95
C VAL A 185 0.41 3.43 -13.22
N ASP A 186 0.80 3.41 -14.49
CA ASP A 186 2.13 2.94 -14.91
C ASP A 186 3.18 4.06 -14.80
N LYS A 187 3.85 4.12 -13.65
CA LYS A 187 4.94 5.07 -13.39
C LYS A 187 6.27 4.61 -14.03
N PRO A 188 7.17 5.57 -14.37
CA PRO A 188 8.55 5.25 -14.75
C PRO A 188 9.27 4.39 -13.67
N LYS A 189 10.13 3.48 -14.13
CA LYS A 189 10.67 2.33 -13.36
C LYS A 189 11.45 2.66 -12.07
N GLU A 190 11.92 3.89 -11.88
CA GLU A 190 12.73 4.29 -10.72
C GLU A 190 12.04 4.08 -9.36
N ASN A 191 10.72 3.94 -9.34
CA ASN A 191 9.93 3.75 -8.11
C ASN A 191 9.48 2.30 -7.85
N LYS A 192 9.63 1.36 -8.80
CA LYS A 192 9.06 0.00 -8.67
C LYS A 192 9.92 -0.96 -7.84
N GLU A 193 11.25 -0.75 -7.79
CA GLU A 193 12.18 -1.63 -7.04
C GLU A 193 12.13 -1.41 -5.51
N LYS A 194 11.53 -0.32 -5.03
CA LYS A 194 11.37 -0.03 -3.59
C LYS A 194 10.08 -0.60 -2.98
N GLU A 195 9.29 -1.31 -3.79
CA GLU A 195 7.94 -1.76 -3.42
C GLU A 195 7.77 -3.28 -3.36
N SER A 196 8.79 -4.03 -3.80
CA SER A 196 8.84 -5.50 -3.83
C SER A 196 9.71 -6.08 -2.73
#